data_AF-R4PXP1-F1
#
_entry.id   AF-R4PXP1-F1
#
_cell.length_a   1.000
_cell.length_b   1.000
_cell.length_c   1.000
_cell.angle_alpha   90.00
_cell.angle_beta   90.00
_cell.angle_gamma   90.00
#
_symmetry.space_group_name_H-M   'P 1'
#
loop_
_entity.id
_entity.type
_entity.pdbx_description
1 polymer ?
#
loop_
_entity_poly.entity_id
_entity_poly.type
_entity_poly.pdbx_seq_one_letter_code
_entity_poly.pdbx_strand_id
1 'polypeptide(L)'
;MPKKPLSSSVQASLFGEVAAGPTDQLPKSAAAKPPKREKIAKIAESAQKAPTSTPSKAKKPSAVNKMRQRARKMPPVHYQTYYQATLLLNYTYTLIEKFPKHEKLGLMQAIRGRTEDVVELILEAASYYSRDHNREQLLRKADIRIKMIAVLVEYAYNKRYITDKNLTAWAGKLSNLDDAVVGWAMSLGKKEAAK
;
A
#
# COMPACT_ATOMS: atom_id res chain seq x y z
N MET A 1 -57.32 29.62 -9.28
CA MET A 1 -56.57 29.41 -10.54
C MET A 1 -56.10 27.96 -10.61
N PRO A 2 -56.65 27.14 -11.50
CA PRO A 2 -56.20 25.75 -11.69
C PRO A 2 -55.14 25.70 -12.79
N LYS A 3 -54.01 25.03 -12.55
CA LYS A 3 -53.09 24.63 -13.61
C LYS A 3 -52.97 23.10 -13.62
N LYS A 4 -53.53 22.51 -14.69
CA LYS A 4 -53.29 21.14 -15.13
C LYS A 4 -51.81 20.96 -15.50
N PRO A 5 -51.23 19.77 -15.33
CA PRO A 5 -49.94 19.43 -15.91
C PRO A 5 -50.08 19.04 -17.39
N LEU A 6 -49.15 19.54 -18.21
CA LEU A 6 -48.98 19.17 -19.62
C LEU A 6 -48.17 17.88 -19.71
N SER A 7 -48.68 16.94 -20.50
CA SER A 7 -47.99 15.72 -20.94
C SER A 7 -47.01 16.02 -22.07
N SER A 8 -45.89 15.29 -22.14
CA SER A 8 -45.35 14.87 -23.44
C SER A 8 -44.44 13.65 -23.28
N SER A 9 -44.93 12.52 -23.78
CA SER A 9 -44.15 11.36 -24.18
C SER A 9 -43.38 11.68 -25.46
N VAL A 10 -42.09 11.32 -25.55
CA VAL A 10 -41.48 10.82 -26.81
C VAL A 10 -40.45 9.75 -26.45
N GLN A 11 -40.59 8.61 -27.14
CA GLN A 11 -39.83 7.37 -27.06
C GLN A 11 -38.57 7.37 -27.94
N ALA A 12 -37.86 6.24 -27.89
CA ALA A 12 -36.98 5.60 -28.87
C ALA A 12 -35.48 5.85 -28.67
N SER A 13 -34.72 4.87 -28.15
CA SER A 13 -34.27 3.61 -28.79
C SER A 13 -33.27 3.85 -29.92
N LEU A 14 -31.98 3.69 -29.60
CA LEU A 14 -30.91 3.50 -30.59
C LEU A 14 -30.02 2.33 -30.13
N PHE A 15 -30.42 1.12 -30.52
CA PHE A 15 -29.50 0.01 -30.76
C PHE A 15 -29.28 -0.06 -32.28
N GLY A 16 -28.02 -0.17 -32.70
CA GLY A 16 -27.62 -0.37 -34.09
C GLY A 16 -26.56 -1.47 -34.15
N GLU A 17 -26.91 -2.55 -34.85
CA GLU A 17 -26.17 -3.77 -35.14
C GLU A 17 -25.02 -3.61 -36.17
N VAL A 18 -24.03 -4.50 -36.02
CA VAL A 18 -23.35 -5.34 -37.04
C VAL A 18 -22.63 -4.69 -38.24
N ALA A 19 -21.33 -5.03 -38.37
CA ALA A 19 -20.71 -5.33 -39.67
C ALA A 19 -19.56 -6.34 -39.51
N ALA A 20 -19.58 -7.40 -40.32
CA ALA A 20 -18.59 -8.46 -40.42
C ALA A 20 -17.85 -8.41 -41.76
N GLY A 21 -16.57 -8.83 -41.77
CA GLY A 21 -15.78 -9.29 -42.93
C GLY A 21 -14.57 -8.41 -43.32
N PRO A 22 -13.53 -8.91 -44.04
CA PRO A 22 -13.32 -10.27 -44.56
C PRO A 22 -11.97 -10.94 -44.17
N THR A 23 -11.91 -12.24 -44.49
CA THR A 23 -10.83 -13.24 -44.39
C THR A 23 -9.62 -12.94 -45.29
N ASP A 24 -8.38 -13.24 -44.85
CA ASP A 24 -7.40 -13.96 -45.69
C ASP A 24 -6.13 -14.46 -44.94
N GLN A 25 -5.91 -15.77 -45.08
CA GLN A 25 -4.66 -16.50 -45.30
C GLN A 25 -3.45 -16.45 -44.33
N LEU A 26 -3.21 -17.62 -43.73
CA LEU A 26 -1.93 -18.13 -43.21
C LEU A 26 -0.88 -18.34 -44.33
N PRO A 27 0.42 -18.36 -43.95
CA PRO A 27 1.33 -19.37 -44.46
C PRO A 27 1.95 -20.25 -43.35
N LYS A 28 2.17 -21.52 -43.71
CA LYS A 28 2.78 -22.59 -42.90
C LYS A 28 4.32 -22.58 -42.96
N SER A 29 4.91 -23.06 -41.85
CA SER A 29 6.07 -23.96 -41.75
C SER A 29 7.51 -23.44 -41.97
N ALA A 30 8.31 -23.49 -40.90
CA ALA A 30 9.63 -24.15 -40.94
C ALA A 30 10.01 -24.70 -39.54
N ALA A 31 10.33 -25.98 -39.48
CA ALA A 31 10.69 -26.75 -38.30
C ALA A 31 12.13 -26.50 -37.84
N ALA A 32 12.37 -26.40 -36.53
CA ALA A 32 13.71 -26.43 -35.93
C ALA A 32 13.82 -27.58 -34.91
N LYS A 33 14.77 -28.49 -35.17
CA LYS A 33 15.10 -29.69 -34.40
C LYS A 33 15.73 -29.37 -33.03
N PRO A 34 15.58 -30.23 -32.01
CA PRO A 34 16.27 -30.09 -30.72
C PRO A 34 17.74 -30.53 -30.82
N PRO A 35 18.70 -29.85 -30.17
CA PRO A 35 20.09 -30.29 -30.14
C PRO A 35 20.32 -31.48 -29.18
N LYS A 36 21.15 -32.41 -29.66
CA LYS A 36 21.46 -33.73 -29.10
C LYS A 36 22.34 -33.66 -27.84
N ARG A 37 22.08 -34.57 -26.90
CA ARG A 37 23.02 -35.07 -25.88
C ARG A 37 24.16 -35.81 -26.58
N GLU A 38 25.40 -35.41 -26.34
CA GLU A 38 26.58 -36.29 -26.32
C GLU A 38 27.84 -35.49 -25.94
N LYS A 39 28.33 -35.74 -24.72
CA LYS A 39 29.76 -35.78 -24.32
C LYS A 39 29.83 -36.00 -22.81
N ILE A 40 29.57 -37.24 -22.42
CA ILE A 40 30.01 -37.81 -21.14
C ILE A 40 31.06 -38.85 -21.51
N ALA A 41 32.32 -38.61 -21.16
CA ALA A 41 33.36 -39.59 -20.81
C ALA A 41 34.74 -38.94 -20.93
N LYS A 42 35.61 -39.25 -19.96
CA LYS A 42 36.97 -38.70 -19.68
C LYS A 42 36.88 -37.42 -18.82
N ILE A 43 37.19 -37.41 -17.54
CA ILE A 43 38.12 -38.20 -16.73
C ILE A 43 37.53 -38.30 -15.31
N ALA A 44 37.29 -39.53 -14.86
CA ALA A 44 37.32 -39.83 -13.44
C ALA A 44 38.74 -40.29 -13.10
N GLU A 45 39.16 -39.98 -11.88
CA GLU A 45 40.23 -40.64 -11.15
C GLU A 45 41.65 -40.07 -11.26
N SER A 46 41.91 -39.03 -10.46
CA SER A 46 43.09 -39.02 -9.60
C SER A 46 42.80 -38.29 -8.28
N ALA A 47 43.43 -38.79 -7.23
CA ALA A 47 43.07 -38.69 -5.83
C ALA A 47 43.26 -37.31 -5.17
N GLN A 48 42.34 -37.01 -4.23
CA GLN A 48 42.53 -36.39 -2.91
C GLN A 48 43.67 -35.37 -2.70
N LYS A 49 43.28 -34.10 -2.50
CA LYS A 49 43.61 -33.34 -1.27
C LYS A 49 42.71 -32.11 -1.14
N ALA A 50 42.05 -31.99 0.01
CA ALA A 50 41.14 -30.91 0.35
C ALA A 50 41.84 -29.54 0.40
N PRO A 51 41.22 -28.47 -0.13
CA PRO A 51 41.40 -27.13 0.42
C PRO A 51 40.31 -26.91 1.47
N THR A 52 40.76 -26.81 2.71
CA THR A 52 40.02 -26.28 3.86
C THR A 52 39.13 -25.11 3.45
N SER A 53 37.82 -25.29 3.52
CA SER A 53 36.88 -24.17 3.42
C SER A 53 37.07 -23.28 4.64
N THR A 54 37.83 -22.20 4.47
CA THR A 54 37.86 -21.08 5.42
C THR A 54 36.42 -20.69 5.73
N PRO A 55 36.01 -20.56 7.01
CA PRO A 55 34.66 -20.15 7.33
C PRO A 55 34.43 -18.75 6.75
N SER A 56 33.53 -18.67 5.78
CA SER A 56 33.05 -17.42 5.20
C SER A 56 32.60 -16.53 6.36
N LYS A 57 33.39 -15.48 6.65
CA LYS A 57 33.07 -14.48 7.68
C LYS A 57 31.66 -13.97 7.38
N ALA A 58 30.70 -14.34 8.23
CA ALA A 58 29.34 -13.83 8.16
C ALA A 58 29.40 -12.30 8.10
N LYS A 59 29.06 -11.72 6.93
CA LYS A 59 29.00 -10.27 6.76
C LYS A 59 28.08 -9.73 7.86
N LYS A 60 28.65 -8.97 8.81
CA LYS A 60 27.87 -8.27 9.84
C LYS A 60 26.74 -7.53 9.12
N PRO A 61 25.47 -7.67 9.54
CA PRO A 61 24.37 -7.02 8.85
C PRO A 61 24.64 -5.52 8.82
N SER A 62 24.49 -4.92 7.64
CA SER A 62 24.56 -3.48 7.43
C SER A 62 23.86 -2.73 8.56
N ALA A 63 24.38 -1.60 9.01
CA ALA A 63 23.77 -0.78 10.05
C ALA A 63 22.28 -0.48 9.74
N VAL A 64 21.94 -0.32 8.47
CA VAL A 64 20.57 -0.16 7.96
C VAL A 64 19.71 -1.39 8.26
N ASN A 65 20.27 -2.59 8.08
CA ASN A 65 19.57 -3.85 8.39
C ASN A 65 19.35 -4.00 9.90
N LYS A 66 20.28 -3.54 10.74
CA LYS A 66 20.10 -3.56 12.20
C LYS A 66 19.00 -2.58 12.65
N MET A 67 18.96 -1.36 12.11
CA MET A 67 17.92 -0.38 12.46
C MET A 67 16.54 -0.83 11.98
N ARG A 68 16.43 -1.37 10.76
CA ARG A 68 15.21 -2.00 10.25
C ARG A 68 14.77 -3.20 11.11
N GLN A 69 15.72 -4.02 11.56
CA GLN A 69 15.42 -5.12 12.48
C GLN A 69 14.92 -4.62 13.83
N ARG A 70 15.45 -3.50 14.36
CA ARG A 70 14.94 -2.88 15.60
C ARG A 70 13.52 -2.35 15.43
N ALA A 71 13.24 -1.65 14.33
CA ALA A 71 11.88 -1.20 13.99
C ALA A 71 10.90 -2.37 13.79
N ARG A 72 11.39 -3.52 13.30
CA ARG A 72 10.59 -4.76 13.15
C ARG A 72 10.46 -5.56 14.44
N LYS A 73 11.35 -5.38 15.42
CA LYS A 73 11.27 -5.99 16.77
C LYS A 73 10.33 -5.22 17.71
N MET A 74 9.35 -4.49 17.17
CA MET A 74 8.23 -3.99 17.97
C MET A 74 7.38 -5.17 18.49
N PRO A 75 6.65 -5.00 19.61
CA PRO A 75 5.79 -6.04 20.15
C PRO A 75 4.91 -6.66 19.06
N PRO A 76 4.84 -8.00 18.93
CA PRO A 76 4.19 -8.68 17.81
C PRO A 76 2.71 -8.30 17.60
N VAL A 77 2.06 -7.80 18.65
CA VAL A 77 0.63 -7.45 18.66
C VAL A 77 0.31 -6.22 17.79
N HIS A 78 1.29 -5.38 17.47
CA HIS A 78 1.04 -4.07 16.82
C HIS A 78 1.79 -3.86 15.50
N TYR A 79 2.49 -4.91 15.03
CA TYR A 79 3.22 -4.85 13.76
C TYR A 79 2.30 -4.58 12.56
N GLN A 80 1.07 -5.12 12.59
CA GLN A 80 0.11 -4.94 11.50
C GLN A 80 -0.33 -3.47 11.34
N THR A 81 -0.66 -2.79 12.44
CA THR A 81 -1.05 -1.37 12.41
C THR A 81 0.10 -0.50 11.90
N TYR A 82 1.32 -0.76 12.36
CA TYR A 82 2.52 -0.11 11.84
C TYR A 82 2.71 -0.37 10.35
N TYR A 83 2.55 -1.61 9.89
CA TYR A 83 2.69 -1.96 8.49
C TYR A 83 1.68 -1.20 7.62
N GLN A 84 0.41 -1.13 8.02
CA GLN A 84 -0.61 -0.32 7.34
C GLN A 84 -0.24 1.16 7.29
N ALA A 85 0.30 1.71 8.39
CA ALA A 85 0.77 3.09 8.43
C ALA A 85 1.90 3.35 7.43
N THR A 86 2.84 2.42 7.29
CA THR A 86 3.92 2.53 6.29
C THR A 86 3.41 2.40 4.85
N LEU A 87 2.40 1.57 4.60
CA LEU A 87 1.76 1.48 3.29
C LEU A 87 1.07 2.79 2.91
N LEU A 88 0.35 3.40 3.85
CA LEU A 88 -0.25 4.72 3.66
C LEU A 88 0.83 5.77 3.39
N LEU A 89 1.89 5.82 4.20
CA LEU A 89 2.99 6.78 4.05
C LEU A 89 3.63 6.69 2.65
N ASN A 90 4.03 5.50 2.24
CA ASN A 90 4.66 5.29 0.92
C ASN A 90 3.73 5.71 -0.23
N TYR A 91 2.44 5.39 -0.10
CA TYR A 91 1.44 5.74 -1.10
C TYR A 91 1.19 7.25 -1.17
N THR A 92 1.07 7.92 -0.01
CA THR A 92 0.94 9.37 0.10
C THR A 92 2.09 10.06 -0.63
N TYR A 93 3.34 9.67 -0.34
CA TYR A 93 4.52 10.27 -0.98
C TYR A 93 4.50 10.11 -2.51
N THR A 94 4.11 8.94 -3.00
CA THR A 94 4.03 8.68 -4.45
C THR A 94 2.94 9.51 -5.13
N LEU A 95 1.84 9.79 -4.43
CA LEU A 95 0.71 10.54 -5.00
C LEU A 95 0.93 12.05 -4.97
N ILE A 96 1.42 12.60 -3.85
CA ILE A 96 1.60 14.04 -3.72
C ILE A 96 2.64 14.58 -4.71
N GLU A 97 3.60 13.77 -5.16
CA GLU A 97 4.55 14.16 -6.21
C GLU A 97 3.87 14.59 -7.53
N LYS A 98 2.65 14.12 -7.78
CA LYS A 98 1.87 14.43 -9.01
C LYS A 98 1.08 15.74 -8.89
N PHE A 99 1.04 16.35 -7.71
CA PHE A 99 0.26 17.56 -7.48
C PHE A 99 0.93 18.75 -8.18
N PRO A 100 0.17 19.79 -8.54
CA PRO A 100 0.73 20.96 -9.19
C PRO A 100 1.70 21.70 -8.26
N LYS A 101 2.73 22.32 -8.86
CA LYS A 101 3.85 22.94 -8.11
C LYS A 101 3.40 24.00 -7.09
N HIS A 102 2.31 24.73 -7.34
CA HIS A 102 1.81 25.75 -6.43
C HIS A 102 1.21 25.18 -5.13
N GLU A 103 0.84 23.90 -5.10
CA GLU A 103 0.30 23.23 -3.91
C GLU A 103 1.40 22.63 -3.00
N LYS A 104 2.67 22.78 -3.37
CA LYS A 104 3.80 22.16 -2.66
C LYS A 104 3.89 22.58 -1.19
N LEU A 105 3.68 23.87 -0.91
CA LEU A 105 3.69 24.44 0.44
C LEU A 105 2.29 24.48 1.08
N GLY A 106 1.26 24.07 0.33
CA GLY A 106 -0.13 24.04 0.77
C GLY A 106 -0.58 22.62 1.04
N LEU A 107 -1.44 22.09 0.18
CA LEU A 107 -2.11 20.81 0.38
C LEU A 107 -1.13 19.63 0.45
N MET A 108 -0.07 19.63 -0.36
CA MET A 108 0.92 18.55 -0.37
C MET A 108 1.61 18.43 0.99
N GLN A 109 2.08 19.54 1.55
CA GLN A 109 2.74 19.57 2.85
C GLN A 109 1.77 19.23 3.98
N ALA A 110 0.53 19.71 3.90
CA ALA A 110 -0.52 19.44 4.89
C ALA A 110 -0.88 17.94 4.98
N ILE A 111 -0.99 17.26 3.84
CA ILE A 111 -1.26 15.81 3.77
C ILE A 111 -0.02 15.02 4.23
N ARG A 112 1.16 15.39 3.74
CA ARG A 112 2.42 14.73 4.09
C ARG A 112 2.66 14.77 5.60
N GLY A 113 2.65 15.97 6.19
CA GLY A 113 2.93 16.15 7.61
C GLY A 113 1.98 15.34 8.49
N ARG A 114 0.66 15.38 8.20
CA ARG A 114 -0.32 14.57 8.93
C ARG A 114 -0.09 13.07 8.78
N THR A 115 0.34 12.61 7.61
CA THR A 115 0.65 11.19 7.41
C THR A 115 1.88 10.76 8.21
N GLU A 116 2.91 11.61 8.26
CA GLU A 116 4.09 11.40 9.10
C GLU A 116 3.70 11.36 10.58
N ASP A 117 2.87 12.31 11.02
CA ASP A 117 2.38 12.36 12.39
C ASP A 117 1.61 11.08 12.81
N VAL A 118 0.78 10.54 11.92
CA VAL A 118 0.07 9.27 12.19
C VAL A 118 1.06 8.14 12.42
N VAL A 119 2.12 8.07 11.61
CA VAL A 119 3.17 7.06 11.78
C VAL A 119 3.90 7.25 13.11
N GLU A 120 4.24 8.49 13.48
CA GLU A 120 4.88 8.81 14.76
C GLU A 120 3.99 8.43 15.95
N LEU A 121 2.71 8.79 15.93
CA LEU A 121 1.75 8.42 16.99
C LEU A 121 1.62 6.91 17.16
N ILE A 122 1.61 6.15 16.06
CA ILE A 122 1.54 4.68 16.09
C ILE A 122 2.84 4.10 16.67
N LEU A 123 4.00 4.64 16.30
CA LEU A 123 5.28 4.23 16.86
C LEU A 123 5.39 4.53 18.36
N GLU A 124 4.90 5.70 18.78
CA GLU A 124 4.86 6.09 20.19
C GLU A 124 3.93 5.18 20.98
N ALA A 125 2.73 4.91 20.47
CA ALA A 125 1.77 3.98 21.05
C ALA A 125 2.33 2.54 21.16
N ALA A 126 3.08 2.10 20.16
CA ALA A 126 3.73 0.78 20.13
C ALA A 126 5.00 0.70 21.00
N SER A 127 5.53 1.84 21.44
CA SER A 127 6.73 1.86 22.26
C SER A 127 6.51 1.18 23.61
N TYR A 128 7.58 0.59 24.14
CA TYR A 128 7.58 -0.02 25.48
C TYR A 128 7.26 1.00 26.58
N TYR A 129 7.55 2.27 26.34
CA TYR A 129 7.36 3.35 27.31
C TYR A 129 5.89 3.80 27.43
N SER A 130 5.05 3.42 26.48
CA SER A 130 3.62 3.75 26.51
C SER A 130 2.86 2.79 27.43
N ARG A 131 2.34 3.34 28.53
CA ARG A 131 1.34 2.69 29.38
C ARG A 131 -0.04 2.73 28.72
N ASP A 132 -0.96 1.88 29.16
CA ASP A 132 -2.25 1.67 28.48
C ASP A 132 -3.07 2.95 28.29
N HIS A 133 -3.24 3.76 29.35
CA HIS A 133 -3.96 5.04 29.24
C HIS A 133 -3.32 6.03 28.25
N ASN A 134 -1.98 6.12 28.22
CA ASN A 134 -1.27 6.97 27.25
C ASN A 134 -1.44 6.43 25.82
N ARG A 135 -1.41 5.11 25.66
CA ARG A 135 -1.55 4.42 24.37
C ARG A 135 -2.92 4.67 23.77
N GLU A 136 -4.00 4.58 24.56
CA GLU A 136 -5.34 4.88 24.08
C GLU A 136 -5.45 6.33 23.57
N GLN A 137 -4.93 7.30 24.34
CA GLN A 137 -4.96 8.70 23.93
C GLN A 137 -4.16 8.95 22.63
N LEU A 138 -3.01 8.32 22.48
CA LEU A 138 -2.20 8.39 21.25
C LEU A 138 -2.96 7.82 20.04
N LEU A 139 -3.64 6.68 20.20
CA LEU A 139 -4.42 6.05 19.15
C LEU A 139 -5.66 6.86 18.78
N ARG A 140 -6.35 7.47 19.75
CA ARG A 140 -7.46 8.41 19.47
C ARG A 140 -6.98 9.64 18.70
N LYS A 141 -5.80 10.17 19.02
CA LYS A 141 -5.18 11.25 18.24
C LYS A 141 -4.85 10.79 16.82
N ALA A 142 -4.37 9.55 16.66
CA ALA A 142 -4.06 9.00 15.34
C ALA A 142 -5.32 8.87 14.48
N ASP A 143 -6.41 8.34 15.03
CA ASP A 143 -7.73 8.26 14.38
C ASP A 143 -8.17 9.64 13.82
N ILE A 144 -8.19 10.68 14.66
CA ILE A 144 -8.58 12.03 14.24
C ILE A 144 -7.70 12.53 13.08
N ARG A 145 -6.39 12.26 13.12
CA ARG A 145 -5.49 12.65 12.02
C ARG A 145 -5.75 11.86 10.74
N ILE A 146 -6.06 10.57 10.83
CA ILE A 146 -6.44 9.74 9.67
C ILE A 146 -7.69 10.30 9.00
N LYS A 147 -8.72 10.62 9.78
CA LYS A 147 -9.96 11.26 9.27
C LYS A 147 -9.68 12.62 8.63
N MET A 148 -8.80 13.42 9.22
CA MET A 148 -8.40 14.69 8.60
C MET A 148 -7.63 14.49 7.28
N ILE A 149 -6.79 13.46 7.17
CA ILE A 149 -6.14 13.12 5.90
C ILE A 149 -7.20 12.77 4.85
N ALA A 150 -8.24 12.00 5.19
CA ALA A 150 -9.33 11.68 4.27
C ALA A 150 -10.01 12.94 3.71
N VAL A 151 -10.32 13.92 4.57
CA VAL A 151 -10.88 15.21 4.16
C VAL A 151 -9.96 15.96 3.19
N LEU A 152 -8.65 15.98 3.44
CA LEU A 152 -7.69 16.65 2.56
C LEU A 152 -7.53 15.92 1.21
N VAL A 153 -7.60 14.59 1.21
CA VAL A 153 -7.55 13.76 0.00
C VAL A 153 -8.79 13.98 -0.86
N GLU A 154 -9.97 14.06 -0.23
CA GLU A 154 -11.22 14.39 -0.91
C GLU A 154 -11.17 15.80 -1.51
N TYR A 155 -10.61 16.76 -0.78
CA TYR A 155 -10.35 18.10 -1.31
C TYR A 155 -9.43 18.07 -2.54
N ALA A 156 -8.35 17.27 -2.51
CA ALA A 156 -7.45 17.08 -3.66
C ALA A 156 -8.18 16.48 -4.88
N TYR A 157 -9.11 15.55 -4.64
CA TYR A 157 -9.95 14.97 -5.69
C TYR A 157 -10.90 16.00 -6.30
N ASN A 158 -11.54 16.83 -5.47
CA ASN A 158 -12.43 17.89 -5.94
C ASN A 158 -11.70 18.93 -6.79
N LYS A 159 -10.41 19.17 -6.50
CA LYS A 159 -9.51 20.00 -7.33
C LYS A 159 -8.94 19.28 -8.56
N ARG A 160 -9.32 18.01 -8.78
CA ARG A 160 -8.85 17.16 -9.89
C ARG A 160 -7.33 16.91 -9.88
N TYR A 161 -6.67 16.99 -8.73
CA TYR A 161 -5.25 16.66 -8.60
C TYR A 161 -4.99 15.15 -8.60
N ILE A 162 -6.00 14.36 -8.25
CA ILE A 162 -5.96 12.90 -8.28
C ILE A 162 -7.16 12.34 -9.03
N THR A 163 -7.00 11.13 -9.58
CA THR A 163 -8.06 10.42 -10.29
C THR A 163 -8.95 9.64 -9.33
N ASP A 164 -10.08 9.17 -9.82
CA ASP A 164 -11.00 8.30 -9.06
C ASP A 164 -10.31 7.03 -8.53
N LYS A 165 -9.55 6.35 -9.39
CA LYS A 165 -8.75 5.18 -9.02
C LYS A 165 -7.74 5.48 -7.89
N ASN A 166 -7.13 6.67 -7.90
CA ASN A 166 -6.22 7.09 -6.83
C ASN A 166 -6.98 7.33 -5.54
N LEU A 167 -8.12 8.03 -5.61
CA LEU A 167 -8.99 8.27 -4.45
C LEU A 167 -9.43 6.95 -3.80
N THR A 168 -9.97 6.01 -4.58
CA THR A 168 -10.41 4.70 -4.07
C THR A 168 -9.26 3.95 -3.39
N ALA A 169 -8.08 3.91 -4.02
CA ALA A 169 -6.91 3.23 -3.47
C ALA A 169 -6.33 3.92 -2.23
N TRP A 170 -6.49 5.24 -2.09
CA TRP A 170 -6.08 6.00 -0.92
C TRP A 170 -7.07 5.81 0.22
N ALA A 171 -8.38 5.94 -0.06
CA ALA A 171 -9.46 5.72 0.89
C ALA A 171 -9.38 4.32 1.49
N GLY A 172 -9.17 3.27 0.67
CA GLY A 172 -9.00 1.90 1.19
C GLY A 172 -7.81 1.75 2.15
N LYS A 173 -6.70 2.46 1.94
CA LYS A 173 -5.56 2.45 2.89
C LYS A 173 -5.88 3.20 4.18
N LEU A 174 -6.60 4.32 4.08
CA LEU A 174 -7.05 5.08 5.23
C LEU A 174 -8.01 4.26 6.08
N SER A 175 -9.03 3.64 5.48
CA SER A 175 -9.99 2.79 6.18
C SER A 175 -9.32 1.59 6.86
N ASN A 176 -8.46 0.86 6.14
CA ASN A 176 -7.74 -0.28 6.73
C ASN A 176 -6.87 0.12 7.93
N LEU A 177 -6.26 1.30 7.88
CA LEU A 177 -5.47 1.81 8.99
C LEU A 177 -6.36 2.28 10.14
N ASP A 178 -7.46 2.98 9.84
CA ASP A 178 -8.43 3.46 10.83
C ASP A 178 -9.02 2.29 11.62
N ASP A 179 -9.48 1.25 10.94
CA ASP A 179 -10.01 0.02 11.56
C ASP A 179 -8.98 -0.62 12.50
N ALA A 180 -7.70 -0.67 12.07
CA ALA A 180 -6.62 -1.22 12.87
C ALA A 180 -6.30 -0.36 14.11
N VAL A 181 -6.39 0.96 13.99
CA VAL A 181 -6.15 1.92 15.10
C VAL A 181 -7.32 1.85 16.10
N VAL A 182 -8.55 1.93 15.62
CA VAL A 182 -9.77 1.89 16.43
C VAL A 182 -9.90 0.55 17.13
N GLY A 183 -9.69 -0.57 16.42
CA GLY A 183 -9.74 -1.91 17.01
C GLY A 183 -8.72 -2.07 18.14
N TRP A 184 -7.51 -1.52 17.97
CA TRP A 184 -6.51 -1.51 19.03
C TRP A 184 -6.95 -0.63 20.21
N ALA A 185 -7.41 0.60 19.99
CA ALA A 185 -7.88 1.48 21.06
C ALA A 185 -9.01 0.86 21.88
N MET A 186 -10.01 0.25 21.23
CA MET A 186 -11.12 -0.43 21.92
C MET A 186 -10.64 -1.62 22.77
N SER A 187 -9.62 -2.35 22.31
CA SER A 187 -9.06 -3.47 23.07
C SER A 187 -8.38 -3.04 24.38
N LEU A 188 -7.90 -1.79 24.45
CA LEU A 188 -7.31 -1.20 25.65
C LEU A 188 -8.39 -0.77 26.65
N GLY A 189 -9.41 -0.05 26.19
CA GLY A 189 -10.53 0.38 27.05
C GLY A 189 -11.26 -0.79 27.71
N LYS A 190 -11.39 -1.93 27.02
CA LYS A 190 -11.95 -3.17 27.62
C LYS A 190 -11.10 -3.73 28.77
N LYS A 191 -9.77 -3.60 28.70
CA LYS A 191 -8.86 -4.06 29.77
C LYS A 191 -8.92 -3.16 30.99
N GLU A 192 -9.05 -1.85 30.78
CA GLU A 192 -9.22 -0.89 31.89
C GLU A 192 -10.56 -1.11 32.61
N ALA A 193 -11.64 -1.38 31.90
CA ALA A 193 -12.96 -1.63 32.49
C ALA A 193 -13.09 -2.98 33.23
N ALA A 194 -12.20 -3.93 32.96
CA ALA A 194 -12.19 -5.26 33.60
C ALA A 194 -11.31 -5.32 34.86
N LYS A 195 -10.70 -4.20 35.26
CA LYS A 195 -9.78 -4.07 36.39
C LYS A 195 -10.40 -3.27 37.52
#